data_AF-A0A948BYG8-F1
#
_entry.id   AF-A0A948BYG8-F1
#
_cell.length_a   1.000
_cell.length_b   1.000
_cell.length_c   1.000
_cell.angle_alpha   90.00
_cell.angle_beta   90.00
_cell.angle_gamma   90.00
#
_symmetry.space_group_name_H-M   'P 1'
#
loop_
_entity.id
_entity.type
_entity.pdbx_description
1 polymer ?
#
loop_
_entity_poly.entity_id
_entity_poly.type
_entity_poly.pdbx_seq_one_letter_code
_entity_poly.pdbx_strand_id
1 'polypeptide(L)' 'MDGNYHEGFFDHPSHGLIKIYRNSSGNWVYQCYTSSGTKPLSKERTLDAWTWALSTVSDIQTAEW' A
#
# COMPACT_ATOMS: atom_id res chain seq x y z
N MET A 1 12.36 11.68 9.80
CA MET A 1 11.56 11.85 8.56
C MET A 1 10.18 11.35 8.90
N ASP A 2 9.33 12.26 9.36
CA ASP A 2 7.97 11.97 9.80
C ASP A 2 7.07 12.01 8.56
N GLY A 3 7.20 10.99 7.72
CA GLY A 3 6.17 10.73 6.73
C GLY A 3 4.96 10.24 7.53
N ASN A 4 3.85 10.97 7.48
CA ASN A 4 2.60 10.57 8.11
C ASN A 4 1.99 9.40 7.31
N TYR A 5 2.71 8.27 7.27
CA TYR A 5 2.33 7.05 6.61
C TYR A 5 1.11 6.49 7.36
N HIS A 6 0.13 6.04 6.59
CA HIS A 6 -1.04 5.40 7.15
C HIS A 6 -1.35 4.10 6.40
N GLU A 7 -1.93 3.16 7.13
CA GLU A 7 -2.28 1.84 6.59
C GLU A 7 -3.50 1.96 5.69
N GLY A 8 -3.53 1.20 4.60
CA GLY A 8 -4.65 1.26 3.65
C GLY A 8 -4.31 0.80 2.25
N PHE A 9 -5.28 0.95 1.35
CA PHE A 9 -5.12 0.72 -0.07
C PHE A 9 -4.91 2.04 -0.81
N PHE A 10 -3.93 2.03 -1.71
CA PHE A 10 -3.51 3.20 -2.46
C PHE A 10 -3.27 2.85 -3.92
N ASP A 11 -3.56 3.79 -4.81
CA ASP A 11 -3.26 3.66 -6.23
C ASP A 11 -1.89 4.28 -6.49
N HIS A 12 -1.02 3.55 -7.18
CA HIS A 12 0.31 4.00 -7.54
C HIS A 12 0.47 3.94 -9.06
N PRO A 13 0.93 5.02 -9.71
CA PRO A 13 0.95 5.13 -11.18
C PRO A 13 1.77 4.04 -11.87
N SER A 14 2.82 3.53 -11.22
CA SER A 14 3.68 2.46 -11.78
C SER A 14 3.35 1.05 -11.29
N HIS A 15 2.68 0.93 -10.14
CA HIS A 15 2.50 -0.37 -9.46
C HIS A 15 1.02 -0.80 -9.41
N GLY A 16 0.09 0.08 -9.81
CA GLY A 16 -1.35 -0.10 -9.65
C GLY A 16 -1.74 -0.02 -8.18
N LEU A 17 -2.70 -0.86 -7.79
CA LEU A 17 -3.15 -0.95 -6.40
C LEU A 17 -2.06 -1.51 -5.50
N ILE A 18 -1.72 -0.78 -4.44
CA ILE A 18 -0.83 -1.22 -3.38
C ILE A 18 -1.55 -1.16 -2.03
N LYS A 19 -1.25 -2.12 -1.17
CA LYS A 19 -1.64 -2.07 0.25
C LYS A 19 -0.43 -1.69 1.08
N ILE A 20 -0.55 -0.64 1.87
CA ILE A 20 0.48 -0.17 2.79
C ILE A 20 0.08 -0.60 4.20
N TYR A 21 1.01 -1.19 4.95
CA TYR A 21 0.81 -1.65 6.32
C TYR A 21 2.13 -1.77 7.07
N ARG A 22 2.08 -1.98 8.39
CA ARG A 22 3.29 -2.28 9.18
C ARG A 22 3.52 -3.78 9.28
N ASN A 23 4.75 -4.22 8.98
CA ASN A 23 5.14 -5.62 9.17
C ASN A 23 5.34 -5.95 10.65
N SER A 24 5.56 -7.23 10.99
CA SER A 24 5.78 -7.68 12.37
C SER A 24 6.98 -7.03 13.07
N SER A 25 7.93 -6.48 12.32
CA SER A 25 9.08 -5.73 12.85
C SER A 25 8.80 -4.24 13.04
N GLY A 26 7.57 -3.78 12.76
CA GLY A 26 7.17 -2.38 12.87
C GLY A 26 7.60 -1.49 11.71
N ASN A 27 8.15 -2.05 10.64
CA ASN A 27 8.55 -1.31 9.45
C ASN A 27 7.38 -1.12 8.49
N TRP A 28 7.32 0.05 7.87
CA TRP A 28 6.37 0.33 6.80
C TRP A 28 6.74 -0.45 5.55
N VAL A 29 5.79 -1.23 5.08
CA VAL A 29 5.90 -2.01 3.85
C VAL A 29 4.69 -1.78 2.97
N TYR A 30 4.85 -2.07 1.69
CA TYR A 30 3.76 -2.14 0.75
C TYR A 30 3.80 -3.43 -0.04
N GLN A 31 2.63 -3.84 -0.53
CA GLN A 31 2.49 -5.00 -1.40
C GLN A 31 1.52 -4.66 -2.52
N CYS A 32 1.85 -5.03 -3.76
CA CYS A 32 0.97 -4.80 -4.90
C CYS A 32 -0.18 -5.81 -4.89
N TYR A 33 -1.38 -5.37 -5.23
CA TYR A 33 -2.60 -6.16 -5.29
C TYR A 33 -3.23 -6.07 -6.69
N THR A 34 -4.12 -7.02 -6.99
CA THR A 34 -5.04 -6.90 -8.13
C THR A 34 -5.94 -5.69 -7.96
N SER A 35 -6.48 -5.14 -9.05
CA SER A 35 -7.37 -3.96 -9.02
C SER A 35 -8.61 -4.13 -8.13
N SER A 36 -8.96 -5.37 -7.78
CA SER A 36 -10.05 -5.70 -6.86
C SER A 36 -9.64 -5.78 -5.38
N GLY A 37 -8.35 -5.62 -5.06
CA GLY A 37 -7.83 -5.72 -3.68
C GLY A 37 -7.83 -7.12 -3.08
N THR A 38 -8.21 -8.15 -3.84
CA THR A 38 -8.45 -9.51 -3.32
C THR A 38 -7.22 -10.37 -3.24
N LYS A 39 -6.23 -10.17 -4.13
CA LYS A 39 -5.04 -11.02 -4.20
C LYS A 39 -3.76 -10.20 -4.31
N PRO A 40 -2.73 -10.49 -3.49
CA PRO A 40 -1.42 -9.90 -3.68
C PRO A 40 -0.76 -10.44 -4.96
N LEU A 41 -0.17 -9.52 -5.73
CA LEU A 41 0.59 -9.78 -6.95
C LEU A 41 2.10 -9.79 -6.74
N SER A 42 2.56 -9.26 -5.60
CA SER A 42 3.99 -9.11 -5.29
C SER A 42 4.29 -9.55 -3.87
N LYS A 43 5.58 -9.69 -3.56
CA LYS A 43 6.06 -9.82 -2.17
C LYS A 43 6.05 -8.45 -1.48
N GLU A 44 6.17 -8.47 -0.16
CA GLU A 44 6.32 -7.27 0.66
C GLU A 44 7.59 -6.51 0.26
N ARG A 45 7.47 -5.19 0.14
CA ARG A 45 8.57 -4.29 -0.19
C ARG A 45 8.60 -3.17 0.83
N THR A 46 9.78 -2.73 1.23
CA THR A 46 9.92 -1.58 2.13
C THR A 46 9.29 -0.35 1.49
N LEU A 47 8.46 0.35 2.26
CA LEU A 47 7.87 1.60 1.82
C LEU A 47 8.93 2.70 1.84
N ASP A 48 9.23 3.23 0.66
CA ASP A 48 10.06 4.41 0.50
C ASP A 48 9.21 5.68 0.34
N ALA A 49 9.83 6.84 0.57
CA ALA A 49 9.13 8.12 0.52
C ALA A 49 8.58 8.49 -0.86
N TRP A 50 9.18 8.00 -1.96
CA TRP A 50 8.70 8.26 -3.31
C TRP A 50 7.46 7.44 -3.63
N THR A 51 7.48 6.15 -3.30
CA THR A 51 6.31 5.27 -3.43
C THR A 51 5.13 5.86 -2.64
N TRP A 52 5.36 6.37 -1.43
CA TRP A 52 4.33 7.07 -0.65
C TRP A 52 3.84 8.36 -1.33
N ALA A 53 4.76 9.24 -1.74
CA ALA A 53 4.41 10.55 -2.28
C ALA A 53 3.63 10.48 -3.60
N LEU A 54 3.81 9.39 -4.37
CA LEU A 54 3.12 9.15 -5.62
C LEU A 54 1.80 8.38 -5.45
N SER A 55 1.56 7.84 -4.25
CA SER A 55 0.37 7.05 -3.96
C SER A 55 -0.79 7.93 -3.51
N THR A 56 -1.97 7.65 -4.07
CA THR A 56 -3.23 8.30 -3.69
C THR A 56 -4.16 7.30 -3.04
N VAL A 57 -5.02 7.75 -2.12
CA VAL A 57 -5.98 6.87 -1.45
C VAL A 57 -6.88 6.21 -2.51
N SER A 58 -6.95 4.88 -2.50
CA SER A 58 -7.84 4.15 -3.40
C SER A 58 -9.27 4.15 -2.86
N ASP A 59 -10.25 4.34 -3.75
CA ASP A 59 -11.68 4.17 -3.48
C ASP A 59 -12.10 2.69 -3.35
N ILE A 60 -11.15 1.78 -3.12
CA ILE A 60 -11.50 0.42 -2.76
C ILE A 60 -12.01 0.51 -1.33
N GLN A 61 -13.32 0.69 -1.19
CA GLN A 61 -14.03 0.47 0.05
C GLN A 61 -13.58 -0.91 0.52
N THR A 62 -12.76 -0.91 1.57
CA THR A 62 -12.44 -2.10 2.32
C THR A 62 -13.80 -2.72 2.63
N ALA A 63 -14.16 -3.78 1.91
CA ALA A 63 -15.34 -4.54 2.26
C ALA A 63 -15.00 -5.06 3.66
N GLU A 64 -15.57 -4.39 4.66
CA GLU A 64 -15.44 -4.75 6.07
C GLU A 64 -15.94 -6.19 6.19
N TRP A 65 -15.09 -7.08 6.70
CA TRP A 65 -15.46 -8.45 7.10
C TRP A 65 -15.95 -8.41 8.54
#